data_AF-J1EBZ1-F1
#
_entry.id   AF-J1EBZ1-F1
#
_cell.length_a   1.000
_cell.length_b   1.000
_cell.length_c   1.000
_cell.angle_alpha   90.00
_cell.angle_beta   90.00
_cell.angle_gamma   90.00
#
_symmetry.space_group_name_H-M   'P 1'
#
loop_
_entity.id
_entity.type
_entity.pdbx_description
1 polymer ?
#
loop_
_entity_poly.entity_id
_entity_poly.type
_entity_poly.pdbx_seq_one_letter_code
_entity_poly.pdbx_strand_id
1 'polypeptide(L)'
;MAALRVGILGLAICLTACANRPASIKPSFVSHERFVGLECPAIHERLVSARNDLSRYSVLQDQKANNDAVGVFLLGVPFSKMSGDHEADVARAKGEIEALETAQIKNRCDTVASTRIQAAPALAVRGPATPAAPVASPPSSVQAQLEALRRLHADGLITQQEYDAKRKKVLDGL
;
A
#
# COMPACT_ATOMS: atom_id res chain seq x y z
N MET A 1 -9.98 38.38 -26.63
CA MET A 1 -9.26 38.02 -25.37
C MET A 1 -10.14 37.23 -24.37
N ALA A 2 -11.11 36.41 -24.82
CA ALA A 2 -11.93 35.59 -23.93
C ALA A 2 -11.63 34.07 -24.03
N ALA A 3 -11.10 33.61 -25.17
CA ALA A 3 -10.77 32.19 -25.38
C ALA A 3 -9.54 31.70 -24.59
N LEU A 4 -8.63 32.61 -24.20
CA LEU A 4 -7.40 32.24 -23.48
C LEU A 4 -7.63 31.95 -21.99
N ARG A 5 -8.78 32.37 -21.43
CA ARG A 5 -9.11 32.13 -20.01
C ARG A 5 -9.77 30.78 -19.76
N VAL A 6 -10.37 30.17 -20.79
CA VAL A 6 -11.05 28.87 -20.69
C VAL A 6 -10.03 27.71 -20.71
N GLY A 7 -8.87 27.88 -21.34
CA GLY A 7 -7.82 26.86 -21.41
C GLY A 7 -7.08 26.60 -20.08
N ILE A 8 -7.06 27.56 -19.17
CA ILE A 8 -6.31 27.44 -17.89
C ILE A 8 -7.14 26.72 -16.81
N LEU A 9 -8.48 26.76 -16.91
CA LEU A 9 -9.35 26.15 -15.89
C LEU A 9 -9.53 24.62 -16.07
N GLY A 10 -9.21 24.07 -17.25
CA GLY A 10 -9.34 22.64 -17.54
C GLY A 10 -8.17 21.75 -17.08
N LEU A 11 -7.00 22.32 -16.76
CA LEU A 11 -5.80 21.56 -16.39
C LEU A 11 -5.73 21.21 -14.89
N ALA A 12 -6.59 21.80 -14.06
CA ALA A 12 -6.53 21.66 -12.60
C ALA A 12 -7.27 20.43 -12.04
N ILE A 13 -7.95 19.62 -12.87
CA ILE A 13 -8.90 18.59 -12.38
C ILE A 13 -8.26 17.19 -12.22
N CYS A 14 -7.06 16.92 -12.75
CA CYS A 14 -6.55 15.53 -12.83
C CYS A 14 -5.46 15.14 -11.80
N LEU A 15 -5.10 15.99 -10.83
CA LEU A 15 -3.98 15.71 -9.92
C LEU A 15 -4.35 14.84 -8.69
N THR A 16 -5.62 14.51 -8.48
CA THR A 16 -6.08 13.69 -7.33
C THR A 16 -6.36 12.23 -7.68
N ALA A 17 -6.03 11.79 -8.90
CA ALA A 17 -6.46 10.48 -9.42
C ALA A 17 -5.51 9.30 -9.12
N CYS A 18 -4.45 9.47 -8.32
CA CYS A 18 -3.58 8.35 -7.96
C CYS A 18 -4.11 7.58 -6.73
N ALA A 19 -3.71 6.32 -6.58
CA ALA A 19 -3.87 5.55 -5.36
C ALA A 19 -3.19 6.27 -4.17
N ASN A 20 -3.89 6.37 -3.03
CA ASN A 20 -3.39 7.02 -1.83
C ASN A 20 -2.26 6.21 -1.19
N ARG A 21 -1.24 6.89 -0.64
CA ARG A 21 -0.19 6.22 0.14
C ARG A 21 -0.76 5.64 1.44
N PRO A 22 -0.32 4.46 1.90
CA PRO A 22 -0.85 3.85 3.12
C PRO A 22 -0.80 4.76 4.35
N ALA A 23 0.22 5.61 4.45
CA ALA A 23 0.37 6.55 5.56
C ALA A 23 -0.73 7.62 5.63
N SER A 24 -1.26 8.08 4.48
CA SER A 24 -2.30 9.11 4.42
C SER A 24 -3.73 8.56 4.50
N ILE A 25 -3.90 7.24 4.38
CA ILE A 25 -5.20 6.58 4.49
C ILE A 25 -5.67 6.61 5.94
N LYS A 26 -6.84 7.21 6.18
CA LYS A 26 -7.46 7.26 7.51
C LYS A 26 -8.13 5.93 7.85
N PRO A 27 -8.20 5.56 9.14
CA PRO A 27 -8.98 4.41 9.57
C PRO A 27 -10.45 4.60 9.19
N SER A 28 -11.09 3.53 8.73
CA SER A 28 -12.54 3.48 8.64
C SER A 28 -13.13 3.24 10.03
N PHE A 29 -14.28 3.81 10.33
CA PHE A 29 -14.93 3.57 11.61
C PHE A 29 -15.30 2.08 11.80
N VAL A 30 -14.81 1.49 12.91
CA VAL A 30 -15.21 0.17 13.40
C VAL A 30 -15.59 0.32 14.86
N SER A 31 -16.79 -0.11 15.25
CA SER A 31 -17.23 -0.01 16.66
C SER A 31 -16.46 -0.99 17.54
N HIS A 32 -15.88 -0.49 18.63
CA HIS A 32 -15.25 -1.33 19.66
C HIS A 32 -16.25 -2.31 20.31
N GLU A 33 -17.56 -2.03 20.26
CA GLU A 33 -18.60 -2.86 20.87
C GLU A 33 -18.67 -4.26 20.26
N ARG A 34 -18.19 -4.40 19.01
CA ARG A 34 -18.01 -5.70 18.36
C ARG A 34 -17.02 -6.60 19.09
N PHE A 35 -16.09 -6.04 19.85
CA PHE A 35 -14.95 -6.76 20.42
C PHE A 35 -14.93 -6.79 21.96
N VAL A 36 -15.67 -5.90 22.65
CA VAL A 36 -15.71 -5.89 24.13
C VAL A 36 -16.27 -7.18 24.74
N GLY A 37 -17.07 -7.96 23.99
CA GLY A 37 -17.55 -9.26 24.45
C GLY A 37 -16.53 -10.41 24.33
N LEU A 38 -15.36 -10.15 23.74
CA LEU A 38 -14.32 -11.16 23.55
C LEU A 38 -13.40 -11.28 24.78
N GLU A 39 -12.88 -12.49 24.99
CA GLU A 39 -11.82 -12.70 25.99
C GLU A 39 -10.50 -12.06 25.54
N CYS A 40 -9.67 -11.65 26.50
CA CYS A 40 -8.40 -10.98 26.23
C CYS A 40 -7.45 -11.74 25.28
N PRO A 41 -7.30 -13.08 25.36
CA PRO A 41 -6.51 -13.82 24.38
C PRO A 41 -7.06 -13.71 22.95
N ALA A 42 -8.39 -13.74 22.78
CA ALA A 42 -9.04 -13.62 21.48
C ALA A 42 -8.91 -12.20 20.90
N ILE A 43 -8.98 -11.17 21.75
CA ILE A 43 -8.69 -9.78 21.33
C ILE A 43 -7.25 -9.67 20.84
N HIS A 44 -6.30 -10.26 21.56
CA HIS A 44 -4.89 -10.22 21.19
C HIS A 44 -4.62 -10.93 19.85
N GLU A 45 -5.18 -12.13 19.65
CA GLU A 45 -5.06 -12.87 18.39
C GLU A 45 -5.62 -12.07 17.20
N ARG A 46 -6.82 -11.49 17.35
CA ARG A 46 -7.42 -10.64 16.32
C ARG A 46 -6.58 -9.41 16.02
N LEU A 47 -5.99 -8.80 17.04
CA LEU A 47 -5.16 -7.62 16.89
C LEU A 47 -3.83 -7.93 16.18
N VAL A 48 -3.25 -9.10 16.42
CA VAL A 48 -2.13 -9.62 15.62
C VAL A 48 -2.54 -9.84 14.17
N SER A 49 -3.69 -10.47 13.92
CA SER A 49 -4.22 -10.67 12.56
C SER A 49 -4.45 -9.35 11.82
N ALA A 50 -5.12 -8.38 12.46
CA ALA A 50 -5.41 -7.08 11.87
C ALA A 50 -4.13 -6.29 11.54
N ARG A 51 -3.08 -6.42 12.36
CA ARG A 51 -1.75 -5.83 12.07
C ARG A 51 -1.06 -6.50 10.89
N ASN A 52 -1.17 -7.82 10.76
CA ASN A 52 -0.65 -8.56 9.61
C ASN A 52 -1.39 -8.16 8.32
N ASP A 53 -2.71 -8.02 8.38
CA ASP A 53 -3.53 -7.54 7.26
C ASP A 53 -3.15 -6.11 6.88
N LEU A 54 -3.01 -5.22 7.86
CA LEU A 54 -2.57 -3.84 7.62
C LEU A 54 -1.21 -3.81 6.91
N SER A 55 -0.24 -4.60 7.37
CA SER A 55 1.09 -4.69 6.76
C SER A 55 0.98 -5.16 5.30
N ARG A 56 0.26 -6.25 5.05
CA ARG A 56 0.04 -6.82 3.71
C ARG A 56 -0.61 -5.81 2.76
N TYR A 57 -1.74 -5.23 3.14
CA TYR A 57 -2.47 -4.31 2.28
C TYR A 57 -1.75 -2.98 2.10
N SER A 58 -0.97 -2.54 3.10
CA SER A 58 -0.12 -1.35 2.94
C SER A 58 0.93 -1.55 1.86
N VAL A 59 1.60 -2.71 1.82
CA VAL A 59 2.58 -3.02 0.76
C VAL A 59 1.91 -3.02 -0.62
N LEU A 60 0.75 -3.67 -0.76
CA LEU A 60 0.03 -3.73 -2.03
C LEU A 60 -0.46 -2.34 -2.49
N GLN A 61 -1.01 -1.55 -1.56
CA GLN A 61 -1.45 -0.19 -1.84
C GLN A 61 -0.29 0.73 -2.23
N ASP A 62 0.87 0.58 -1.59
CA ASP A 62 2.06 1.36 -1.92
C ASP A 62 2.58 1.04 -3.33
N GLN A 63 2.53 -0.24 -3.73
CA GLN A 63 2.83 -0.64 -5.11
C GLN A 63 1.86 -0.02 -6.11
N LYS A 64 0.56 0.03 -5.81
CA LYS A 64 -0.45 0.71 -6.63
C LYS A 64 -0.15 2.21 -6.77
N ALA A 65 0.17 2.88 -5.67
CA ALA A 65 0.55 4.29 -5.67
C ALA A 65 1.82 4.57 -6.49
N ASN A 66 2.84 3.68 -6.41
CA ASN A 66 4.03 3.76 -7.25
C ASN A 66 3.71 3.58 -8.74
N ASN A 67 2.92 2.56 -9.07
CA ASN A 67 2.56 2.26 -10.45
C ASN A 67 1.72 3.37 -11.08
N ASP A 68 0.85 4.03 -10.31
CA ASP A 68 0.13 5.22 -10.76
C ASP A 68 1.05 6.40 -11.01
N ALA A 69 2.01 6.66 -10.11
CA ALA A 69 2.97 7.73 -10.29
C ALA A 69 3.80 7.51 -11.58
N VAL A 70 4.26 6.27 -11.81
CA VAL A 70 4.99 5.90 -13.02
C VAL A 70 4.08 5.98 -14.26
N GLY A 71 2.86 5.44 -14.19
CA GLY A 71 1.90 5.42 -15.29
C GLY A 71 1.45 6.81 -15.72
N VAL A 72 1.17 7.70 -14.76
CA VAL A 72 0.83 9.10 -15.03
C VAL A 72 2.04 9.85 -15.58
N PHE A 73 3.24 9.64 -15.03
CA PHE A 73 4.45 10.30 -15.52
C PHE A 73 4.84 9.87 -16.94
N LEU A 74 4.75 8.57 -17.25
CA LEU A 74 5.18 8.03 -18.53
C LEU A 74 4.09 8.07 -19.60
N LEU A 75 2.84 7.81 -19.24
CA LEU A 75 1.73 7.60 -20.17
C LEU A 75 0.53 8.52 -19.91
N GLY A 76 0.53 9.27 -18.81
CA GLY A 76 -0.61 10.10 -18.41
C GLY A 76 -1.81 9.31 -17.87
N VAL A 77 -1.63 8.03 -17.50
CA VAL A 77 -2.73 7.12 -17.11
C VAL A 77 -2.59 6.64 -15.65
N PRO A 78 -3.61 6.83 -14.79
CA PRO A 78 -3.64 6.27 -13.43
C PRO A 78 -4.23 4.85 -13.43
N PHE A 79 -3.38 3.83 -13.60
CA PHE A 79 -3.79 2.43 -13.76
C PHE A 79 -4.58 1.85 -12.57
N SER A 80 -4.32 2.30 -11.35
CA SER A 80 -4.97 1.76 -10.15
C SER A 80 -6.42 2.22 -10.01
N LYS A 81 -6.82 3.34 -10.61
CA LYS A 81 -8.24 3.73 -10.66
C LYS A 81 -9.05 2.90 -11.65
N MET A 82 -8.40 2.31 -12.64
CA MET A 82 -9.07 1.42 -13.60
C MET A 82 -9.06 -0.05 -13.14
N SER A 83 -7.97 -0.49 -12.51
CA SER A 83 -7.78 -1.89 -12.08
C SER A 83 -8.17 -2.16 -10.63
N GLY A 84 -8.48 -1.12 -9.85
CA GLY A 84 -8.72 -1.20 -8.41
C GLY A 84 -7.45 -1.04 -7.57
N ASP A 85 -7.65 -0.56 -6.35
CA ASP A 85 -6.63 -0.39 -5.30
C ASP A 85 -7.07 -1.06 -3.98
N HIS A 86 -6.23 -0.99 -2.95
CA HIS A 86 -6.44 -1.59 -1.63
C HIS A 86 -6.68 -0.53 -0.54
N GLU A 87 -7.17 0.65 -0.92
CA GLU A 87 -7.36 1.76 0.02
C GLU A 87 -8.36 1.40 1.13
N ALA A 88 -9.48 0.77 0.75
CA ALA A 88 -10.50 0.32 1.68
C ALA A 88 -9.99 -0.77 2.64
N ASP A 89 -9.13 -1.66 2.17
CA ASP A 89 -8.54 -2.73 2.99
C ASP A 89 -7.61 -2.14 4.07
N VAL A 90 -6.78 -1.16 3.70
CA VAL A 90 -5.91 -0.44 4.63
C VAL A 90 -6.74 0.34 5.65
N ALA A 91 -7.76 1.08 5.19
CA ALA A 91 -8.64 1.86 6.08
C ALA A 91 -9.35 0.94 7.10
N ARG A 92 -9.86 -0.20 6.64
CA ARG A 92 -10.52 -1.20 7.48
C ARG A 92 -9.58 -1.81 8.50
N ALA A 93 -8.40 -2.25 8.09
CA ALA A 93 -7.44 -2.86 9.00
C ALA A 93 -6.99 -1.88 10.11
N LYS A 94 -6.77 -0.58 9.77
CA LYS A 94 -6.49 0.46 10.78
C LYS A 94 -7.66 0.65 11.74
N GLY A 95 -8.89 0.72 11.23
CA GLY A 95 -10.08 0.88 12.05
C GLY A 95 -10.30 -0.30 13.01
N GLU A 96 -10.05 -1.52 12.54
CA GLU A 96 -10.13 -2.72 13.36
C GLU A 96 -9.09 -2.73 14.47
N ILE A 97 -7.85 -2.30 14.19
CA ILE A 97 -6.80 -2.14 15.21
C ILE A 97 -7.25 -1.14 16.29
N GLU A 98 -7.73 0.04 15.91
CA GLU A 98 -8.20 1.07 16.88
C GLU A 98 -9.35 0.54 17.76
N ALA A 99 -10.29 -0.19 17.15
CA ALA A 99 -11.42 -0.78 17.84
C ALA A 99 -10.99 -1.90 18.82
N LEU A 100 -10.04 -2.75 18.42
CA LEU A 100 -9.48 -3.83 19.23
C LEU A 100 -8.64 -3.27 20.40
N GLU A 101 -7.83 -2.24 20.17
CA GLU A 101 -7.05 -1.56 21.21
C GLU A 101 -7.99 -0.91 22.23
N THR A 102 -9.07 -0.27 21.77
CA THR A 102 -10.11 0.26 22.66
C THR A 102 -10.79 -0.85 23.48
N ALA A 103 -11.12 -1.99 22.85
CA ALA A 103 -11.71 -3.12 23.54
C ALA A 103 -10.74 -3.74 24.58
N GLN A 104 -9.45 -3.79 24.27
CA GLN A 104 -8.41 -4.26 25.19
C GLN A 104 -8.37 -3.40 26.47
N ILE A 105 -8.47 -2.07 26.32
CA ILE A 105 -8.54 -1.13 27.45
C ILE A 105 -9.84 -1.35 28.26
N LYS A 106 -10.99 -1.47 27.59
CA LYS A 106 -12.28 -1.65 28.27
C LYS A 106 -12.37 -2.97 29.04
N ASN A 107 -11.75 -4.02 28.51
CA ASN A 107 -11.73 -5.34 29.13
C ASN A 107 -10.61 -5.49 30.18
N ARG A 108 -9.82 -4.44 30.41
CA ARG A 108 -8.70 -4.44 31.36
C ARG A 108 -7.76 -5.62 31.11
N CYS A 109 -7.44 -5.88 29.86
CA CYS A 109 -6.55 -6.96 29.52
C CYS A 109 -5.14 -6.64 30.03
N ASP A 110 -4.60 -7.50 30.88
CA ASP A 110 -3.21 -7.40 31.30
C ASP A 110 -2.30 -7.66 30.10
N THR A 111 -1.50 -6.65 29.72
CA THR A 111 -0.45 -6.76 28.69
C THR A 111 0.65 -7.77 29.05
N VAL A 112 0.52 -8.43 30.20
CA VAL A 112 1.47 -9.38 30.81
C VAL A 112 0.98 -10.84 30.71
N ALA A 113 -0.24 -11.10 30.24
CA ALA A 113 -0.81 -12.45 30.16
C ALA A 113 -0.12 -13.39 29.13
N SER A 114 0.88 -12.90 28.38
CA SER A 114 1.69 -13.71 27.47
C SER A 114 2.87 -14.45 28.14
N THR A 115 3.13 -14.28 29.44
CA THR A 115 4.35 -14.83 30.07
C THR A 115 4.13 -16.10 30.91
N ARG A 116 2.89 -16.57 31.16
CA ARG A 116 2.68 -17.70 32.10
C ARG A 116 2.08 -18.99 31.54
N ILE A 117 1.56 -19.05 30.31
CA ILE A 117 0.81 -20.27 29.85
C ILE A 117 1.38 -20.97 28.61
N GLN A 118 2.47 -20.52 27.98
CA GLN A 118 3.10 -21.28 26.88
C GLN A 118 4.60 -21.47 27.05
N ALA A 119 4.95 -22.24 28.07
CA ALA A 119 6.04 -23.21 27.95
C ALA A 119 5.42 -24.55 27.50
N ALA A 120 5.08 -24.65 26.22
CA ALA A 120 4.97 -25.92 25.51
C ALA A 120 6.15 -25.95 24.52
N PRO A 121 6.84 -27.10 24.36
CA PRO A 121 8.05 -27.15 23.55
C PRO A 121 7.68 -26.83 22.11
N ALA A 122 8.41 -25.89 21.52
CA ALA A 122 8.36 -25.57 20.11
C ALA A 122 8.69 -26.83 19.30
N LEU A 123 7.66 -27.59 18.93
CA LEU A 123 7.79 -28.65 17.96
C LEU A 123 7.94 -27.97 16.60
N ALA A 124 9.12 -28.18 16.01
CA ALA A 124 9.59 -27.62 14.76
C ALA A 124 8.55 -27.66 13.63
N VAL A 125 8.00 -26.49 13.28
CA VAL A 125 7.45 -26.25 11.94
C VAL A 125 8.64 -25.98 11.02
N ARG A 126 9.26 -27.06 10.53
CA ARG A 126 10.07 -27.00 9.31
C ARG A 126 9.10 -27.03 8.13
N GLY A 127 8.60 -25.86 7.76
CA GLY A 127 8.07 -25.67 6.41
C GLY A 127 9.23 -25.74 5.41
N PRO A 128 9.04 -26.30 4.20
CA PRO A 128 10.03 -26.17 3.16
C PRO A 128 10.24 -24.68 2.89
N ALA A 129 11.47 -24.22 3.11
CA ALA A 129 11.95 -22.99 2.55
C ALA A 129 11.88 -23.14 1.03
N THR A 130 10.76 -22.74 0.45
CA THR A 130 10.74 -22.36 -0.95
C THR A 130 11.82 -21.29 -1.09
N PRO A 131 12.79 -21.45 -2.01
CA PRO A 131 13.73 -20.37 -2.25
C PRO A 131 12.89 -19.14 -2.58
N ALA A 132 13.05 -18.11 -1.74
CA ALA A 132 12.63 -16.78 -2.08
C ALA A 132 13.23 -16.50 -3.45
N ALA A 133 12.38 -16.52 -4.49
CA ALA A 133 12.65 -15.75 -5.69
C ALA A 133 13.07 -14.36 -5.20
N PRO A 134 14.11 -13.75 -5.79
CA PRO A 134 14.67 -12.52 -5.26
C PRO A 134 13.53 -11.54 -5.13
N VAL A 135 13.18 -11.22 -3.88
CA VAL A 135 12.40 -10.05 -3.55
C VAL A 135 13.35 -8.92 -3.93
N ALA A 136 13.29 -8.54 -5.20
CA ALA A 136 13.94 -7.36 -5.69
C ALA A 136 13.43 -6.26 -4.77
N SER A 137 14.34 -5.69 -3.98
CA SER A 137 14.13 -4.43 -3.29
C SER A 137 13.34 -3.52 -4.23
N PRO A 138 12.27 -2.84 -3.78
CA PRO A 138 11.56 -1.93 -4.67
C PRO A 138 12.62 -1.00 -5.26
N PRO A 139 12.84 -1.03 -6.59
CA PRO A 139 13.82 -0.15 -7.19
C PRO A 139 13.52 1.26 -6.72
N SER A 140 14.54 2.06 -6.43
CA SER A 140 14.32 3.49 -6.21
C SER A 140 13.39 4.00 -7.32
N SER A 141 12.48 4.92 -7.03
CA SER A 141 11.45 5.35 -7.98
C SER A 141 12.02 5.60 -9.39
N VAL A 142 13.23 6.15 -9.45
CA VAL A 142 14.03 6.36 -10.65
C VAL A 142 14.43 5.05 -11.37
N GLN A 143 14.95 4.05 -10.67
CA GLN A 143 15.25 2.74 -11.24
C GLN A 143 13.98 2.06 -11.79
N ALA A 144 12.85 2.18 -11.09
CA ALA A 144 11.57 1.65 -11.53
C ALA A 144 11.10 2.33 -12.84
N GLN A 145 11.23 3.66 -12.90
CA GLN A 145 10.90 4.45 -14.09
C GLN A 145 11.80 4.10 -15.28
N LEU A 146 13.11 3.89 -15.06
CA LEU A 146 14.05 3.48 -16.10
C LEU A 146 13.76 2.08 -16.64
N GLU A 147 13.37 1.14 -15.77
CA GLU A 147 12.99 -0.20 -16.19
C GLU A 147 11.67 -0.21 -16.97
N ALA A 148 10.67 0.55 -16.52
CA ALA A 148 9.42 0.74 -17.25
C ALA A 148 9.64 1.35 -18.63
N LEU A 149 10.49 2.37 -18.75
CA LEU A 149 10.88 2.95 -20.04
C LEU A 149 11.55 1.91 -20.97
N ARG A 150 12.43 1.06 -20.45
CA ARG A 150 13.08 0.01 -21.25
C ARG A 150 12.07 -1.00 -21.78
N ARG A 151 11.11 -1.41 -20.95
CA ARG A 151 10.04 -2.35 -21.35
C ARG A 151 9.16 -1.75 -22.44
N LEU A 152 8.68 -0.52 -22.27
CA LEU A 152 7.88 0.17 -23.30
C LEU A 152 8.60 0.27 -24.64
N HIS A 153 9.91 0.51 -24.64
CA HIS A 153 10.70 0.54 -25.87
C HIS A 153 10.87 -0.87 -26.48
N ALA A 154 11.13 -1.88 -25.64
CA ALA A 154 11.23 -3.28 -26.09
C ALA A 154 9.93 -3.81 -26.70
N ASP A 155 8.79 -3.38 -26.15
CA ASP A 155 7.44 -3.73 -26.63
C ASP A 155 7.01 -2.90 -27.86
N GLY A 156 7.85 -1.96 -28.32
CA GLY A 156 7.56 -1.09 -29.47
C GLY A 156 6.47 -0.03 -29.22
N LEU A 157 6.09 0.19 -27.96
CA LEU A 157 5.06 1.17 -27.55
C LEU A 157 5.56 2.62 -27.59
N ILE A 158 6.88 2.82 -27.53
CA ILE A 158 7.53 4.12 -27.66
C ILE A 158 8.70 4.03 -28.64
N THR A 159 8.95 5.11 -29.37
CA THR A 159 10.09 5.22 -30.28
C THR A 159 11.41 5.38 -29.51
N GLN A 160 12.54 5.08 -30.15
CA GLN A 160 13.88 5.30 -29.58
C GLN A 160 14.08 6.76 -29.13
N GLN A 161 13.57 7.72 -29.91
CA GLN A 161 13.64 9.15 -29.59
C GLN A 161 12.84 9.48 -28.31
N GLU A 162 11.64 8.92 -28.16
CA GLU A 162 10.81 9.11 -26.97
C GLU A 162 11.40 8.43 -25.73
N TYR A 163 12.00 7.24 -25.90
CA TYR A 163 12.72 6.54 -24.86
C TYR A 163 13.88 7.39 -24.32
N ASP A 164 14.73 7.93 -25.21
CA ASP A 164 15.87 8.74 -24.83
C ASP A 164 15.45 10.08 -24.17
N ALA A 165 14.42 10.73 -24.69
CA ALA A 165 13.89 11.97 -24.13
C ALA A 165 13.29 11.77 -22.73
N LYS A 166 12.51 10.70 -22.52
CA LYS A 166 11.93 10.38 -21.20
C LYS A 166 13.00 9.89 -20.23
N ARG A 167 13.97 9.08 -20.69
CA ARG A 167 15.11 8.63 -19.87
C ARG A 167 15.91 9.81 -19.35
N LYS A 168 16.20 10.80 -20.20
CA LYS A 168 16.89 12.02 -19.81
C LYS A 168 16.10 12.80 -18.74
N LYS A 169 14.79 13.01 -18.93
CA LYS A 169 13.94 13.68 -17.92
C LYS A 169 13.93 12.97 -16.56
N VAL A 170 14.00 11.64 -16.55
CA VAL A 170 14.08 10.84 -15.31
C VAL A 170 15.43 11.01 -14.61
N LEU A 171 16.53 11.07 -15.36
CA LEU A 171 17.88 11.25 -14.82
C LEU A 171 18.17 12.68 -14.38
N ASP A 172 17.63 13.68 -15.09
CA ASP A 172 17.79 15.11 -14.77
C ASP A 172 16.99 15.53 -13.50
N GLY A 173 16.11 14.67 -13.01
CA GLY A 173 15.32 14.88 -11.78
C GLY A 173 15.89 14.23 -10.52
N LEU A 174 17.06 13.59 -10.61
CA LEU A 174 17.87 13.11 -9.48
C LEU A 174 18.63 14.27 -8.81
#